data_AF-A0A9Q0E130-F1
#
_entry.id   AF-A0A9Q0E130-F1
#
_cell.length_a   1.000
_cell.length_b   1.000
_cell.length_c   1.000
_cell.angle_alpha   90.00
_cell.angle_beta   90.00
_cell.angle_gamma   90.00
#
_symmetry.space_group_name_H-M   'P 1'
#
loop_
_entity.id
_entity.type
_entity.pdbx_description
1 polymer ?
#
loop_
_entity_poly.entity_id
_entity_poly.type
_entity_poly.pdbx_seq_one_letter_code
_entity_poly.pdbx_strand_id
1 'polypeptide(L)'
;MGHGSVPRTGSVLSSAPSTKVYTPSRRHNNWIGGMESQGLDMDSLKDALFILESGEVYRSPTEVKMSQIVLPCHANHCGELSVGQLLKWMDSTACLSAERHAGCSCITASVDDIHFEHTIGVGQVVNIIAKVNRAFTSSMEVGILVTCEDLYISKQWKVCHAFATFVARRTETGKVQLKQVIPHTQLEQVEYSLAAERRRMRLIHAEVIMDLLSSSTAQLGECQEHKDAFPAEKTRVESVELVLPPHANHQVSTFGGQIMAWMENVATIAASRLSNAHPTLRSIDMFHFRGPSHIGDRLVLKAIVNNSFKNSMEVGVCAEAYQGGEPLRHINSAFMTFEVLDSDRKPCTLPRIRPEPVDGKRRYQEALARKKIRLDRKYIITSKQTQVPLSVPWDQSNQMYLSYNNVSALKLMAAKNNWVLTSEKNKVSLYTLEENQVLCFKVEMYVNMAADQTFHLLADLRRRQEWDRHYEKCEVVIQADEEDTIYRVATPSITKGGKGQDFIMLASRRQPCDARDPYLIALRSVTLPTHPPTDDYTRGEVLCAGFCIWEESSAVTKITYYNQATPGVLPYISTDIVGLSSGFYSSFSACSDFLEANKTRTVAPPPPPPPPAAP
;
A
#
# COMPACT_ATOMS: atom_id res chain seq x y z
N MET A 1 28.34 15.71 90.14
CA MET A 1 27.36 16.50 90.92
C MET A 1 26.26 16.92 89.97
N GLY A 2 25.01 16.49 90.01
CA GLY A 2 24.32 15.52 90.86
C GLY A 2 22.86 15.45 90.38
N HIS A 3 22.40 14.21 90.13
CA HIS A 3 21.06 13.62 90.26
C HIS A 3 19.79 14.31 89.69
N GLY A 4 18.82 13.59 89.08
CA GLY A 4 18.63 12.15 89.13
C GLY A 4 17.51 11.51 88.26
N SER A 5 17.49 10.20 88.47
CA SER A 5 16.69 9.01 88.08
C SER A 5 15.14 9.07 88.11
N VAL A 6 14.41 8.60 87.06
CA VAL A 6 13.64 7.31 86.78
C VAL A 6 12.43 6.98 87.72
N PRO A 7 11.44 6.05 87.46
CA PRO A 7 10.74 5.44 86.29
C PRO A 7 9.17 5.39 86.38
N ARG A 8 8.48 4.93 85.30
CA ARG A 8 7.43 3.84 85.25
C ARG A 8 6.17 4.06 84.36
N THR A 9 5.95 3.04 83.51
CA THR A 9 4.71 2.32 83.13
C THR A 9 3.57 2.96 82.33
N GLY A 10 3.32 2.36 81.17
CA GLY A 10 2.03 2.31 80.46
C GLY A 10 2.06 1.27 79.34
N SER A 11 1.74 0.01 79.66
CA SER A 11 1.46 -1.08 78.71
C SER A 11 0.09 -0.89 78.03
N VAL A 12 -0.11 -1.41 76.81
CA VAL A 12 -1.26 -2.26 76.36
C VAL A 12 -1.30 -2.41 74.81
N LEU A 13 -1.29 -3.69 74.35
CA LEU A 13 -1.79 -4.32 73.10
C LEU A 13 -1.15 -3.90 71.73
N SER A 14 -0.37 -4.74 71.02
CA SER A 14 -0.67 -5.99 70.29
C SER A 14 -1.62 -5.86 69.09
N SER A 15 -1.08 -5.98 67.87
CA SER A 15 -1.45 -7.00 66.86
C SER A 15 -1.14 -6.52 65.43
N ALA A 16 -0.35 -7.30 64.68
CA ALA A 16 -0.25 -7.23 63.22
C ALA A 16 -1.57 -7.68 62.56
N PRO A 17 -1.77 -7.37 61.27
CA PRO A 17 -2.24 -8.44 60.39
C PRO A 17 -1.60 -8.50 58.98
N SER A 18 -1.41 -9.76 58.60
CA SER A 18 -1.22 -10.39 57.29
C SER A 18 -1.67 -9.67 56.01
N THR A 19 -0.78 -9.71 55.02
CA THR A 19 -1.02 -9.45 53.59
C THR A 19 -1.88 -10.54 52.95
N LYS A 20 -3.06 -10.19 52.41
CA LYS A 20 -3.92 -11.09 51.63
C LYS A 20 -3.64 -10.97 50.13
N VAL A 21 -3.45 -12.13 49.52
CA VAL A 21 -3.47 -12.39 48.08
C VAL A 21 -4.89 -12.21 47.54
N TYR A 22 -5.06 -11.48 46.43
CA TYR A 22 -6.34 -11.33 45.73
C TYR A 22 -6.29 -12.00 44.35
N THR A 23 -7.10 -13.05 44.18
CA THR A 23 -7.54 -13.64 42.91
C THR A 23 -8.89 -13.04 42.49
N PRO A 24 -9.18 -12.81 41.19
CA PRO A 24 -10.46 -12.25 40.78
C PRO A 24 -11.52 -13.34 40.54
N SER A 25 -12.73 -13.11 41.06
CA SER A 25 -13.90 -13.97 40.94
C SER A 25 -14.88 -13.52 39.85
N ARG A 26 -15.45 -14.49 39.11
CA ARG A 26 -16.58 -14.36 38.16
C ARG A 26 -17.91 -13.97 38.84
N ARG A 27 -18.72 -13.14 38.17
CA ARG A 27 -20.21 -13.18 38.01
C ARG A 27 -20.64 -11.96 37.13
N HIS A 28 -21.00 -12.17 35.85
CA HIS A 28 -22.34 -12.32 35.26
C HIS A 28 -23.21 -11.04 35.11
N ASN A 29 -23.30 -10.60 33.83
CA ASN A 29 -24.41 -10.03 33.04
C ASN A 29 -25.43 -9.06 33.66
N ASN A 30 -25.47 -7.84 33.12
CA ASN A 30 -26.53 -7.35 32.21
C ASN A 30 -26.40 -5.83 32.05
N TRP A 31 -26.04 -5.32 30.87
CA TRP A 31 -26.54 -4.05 30.30
C TRP A 31 -26.27 -4.09 28.78
N ILE A 32 -27.33 -4.29 28.01
CA ILE A 32 -27.41 -4.09 26.57
C ILE A 32 -27.86 -2.65 26.34
N GLY A 33 -27.12 -1.88 25.55
CA GLY A 33 -27.57 -0.56 25.09
C GLY A 33 -26.44 0.31 24.56
N GLY A 34 -26.29 0.33 23.23
CA GLY A 34 -25.66 1.42 22.48
C GLY A 34 -24.17 1.65 22.69
N MET A 35 -23.33 0.92 21.95
CA MET A 35 -21.96 1.35 21.66
C MET A 35 -21.78 1.36 20.15
N GLU A 36 -21.85 2.57 19.58
CA GLU A 36 -21.24 2.86 18.30
C GLU A 36 -19.77 2.42 18.33
N SER A 37 -19.34 1.80 17.24
CA SER A 37 -17.99 1.28 17.05
C SER A 37 -16.96 2.41 17.05
N GLN A 38 -16.41 2.73 18.21
CA GLN A 38 -15.13 3.41 18.29
C GLN A 38 -14.06 2.40 17.88
N GLY A 39 -13.59 2.53 16.63
CA GLY A 39 -12.35 1.89 16.21
C GLY A 39 -11.24 2.24 17.19
N LEU A 40 -10.42 1.26 17.56
CA LEU A 40 -9.20 1.48 18.33
C LEU A 40 -8.29 2.40 17.53
N ASP A 41 -8.35 3.68 17.85
CA ASP A 41 -7.51 4.71 17.28
C ASP A 41 -6.10 4.53 17.82
N MET A 42 -5.11 4.28 16.95
CA MET A 42 -3.70 4.14 17.34
C MET A 42 -3.12 5.44 17.93
N ASP A 43 -3.84 6.57 17.81
CA ASP A 43 -3.52 7.79 18.53
C ASP A 43 -3.83 7.71 20.04
N SER A 44 -4.72 6.82 20.48
CA SER A 44 -5.05 6.63 21.91
C SER A 44 -4.00 5.87 22.71
N LEU A 45 -3.05 5.20 22.03
CA LEU A 45 -1.93 4.47 22.65
C LEU A 45 -0.68 5.34 22.85
N LYS A 46 -0.71 6.62 22.44
CA LYS A 46 0.48 7.50 22.44
C LYS A 46 0.94 7.97 23.83
N ASP A 47 0.16 7.79 24.89
CA ASP A 47 0.49 8.35 26.21
C ASP A 47 0.56 7.33 27.36
N ALA A 48 0.91 6.07 27.08
CA ALA A 48 1.43 5.19 28.13
C ALA A 48 2.92 5.52 28.37
N LEU A 49 3.20 6.62 29.07
CA LEU A 49 4.54 6.98 29.54
C LEU A 49 5.10 5.82 30.36
N PHE A 50 6.09 5.10 29.82
CA PHE A 50 6.81 4.10 30.60
C PHE A 50 7.73 4.83 31.57
N ILE A 51 7.32 4.90 32.84
CA ILE A 51 8.09 5.55 33.90
C ILE A 51 9.07 4.51 34.45
N LEU A 52 10.37 4.82 34.39
CA LEU A 52 11.42 4.01 35.03
C LEU A 52 11.20 3.96 36.54
N GLU A 53 11.75 2.97 37.24
CA GLU A 53 11.69 2.89 38.72
C GLU A 53 12.27 4.14 39.42
N SER A 54 13.03 4.96 38.69
CA SER A 54 13.56 6.27 39.11
C SER A 54 12.60 7.46 38.98
N GLY A 55 11.38 7.28 38.43
CA GLY A 55 10.41 8.35 38.21
C GLY A 55 10.60 9.14 36.90
N GLU A 56 11.58 8.78 36.06
CA GLU A 56 11.82 9.43 34.77
C GLU A 56 11.06 8.76 33.62
N VAL A 57 10.56 9.56 32.68
CA VAL A 57 9.94 9.08 31.44
C VAL A 57 11.01 8.40 30.57
N TYR A 58 10.82 7.11 30.28
CA TYR A 58 11.72 6.36 29.41
C TYR A 58 11.74 7.00 28.01
N ARG A 59 12.93 7.47 27.62
CA ARG A 59 13.24 7.88 26.25
C ARG A 59 14.28 6.94 25.69
N SER A 60 14.10 6.51 24.45
CA SER A 60 15.12 5.70 23.78
C SER A 60 16.43 6.49 23.74
N PRO A 61 17.58 5.89 24.12
CA PRO A 61 18.85 6.59 24.15
C PRO A 61 19.30 7.07 22.76
N THR A 62 18.77 6.44 21.70
CA THR A 62 19.05 6.77 20.30
C THR A 62 18.13 7.86 19.74
N GLU A 63 17.11 8.29 20.47
CA GLU A 63 16.11 9.25 19.99
C GLU A 63 16.71 10.65 19.82
N VAL A 64 16.54 11.23 18.64
CA VAL A 64 16.96 12.58 18.29
C VAL A 64 15.73 13.36 17.85
N LYS A 65 15.59 14.58 18.38
CA LYS A 65 14.53 15.51 17.97
C LYS A 65 15.16 16.75 17.35
N MET A 66 14.58 17.20 16.24
CA MET A 66 14.90 18.46 15.59
C MET A 66 13.60 19.23 15.37
N SER A 67 13.57 20.48 15.81
CA SER A 67 12.47 21.41 15.55
C SER A 67 13.00 22.59 14.75
N GLN A 68 12.34 22.90 13.63
CA GLN A 68 12.73 23.98 12.74
C GLN A 68 11.50 24.80 12.35
N ILE A 69 11.59 26.12 12.48
CA ILE A 69 10.60 27.02 11.91
C ILE A 69 10.83 27.15 10.41
N VAL A 70 9.76 27.06 9.62
CA VAL A 70 9.84 27.25 8.17
C VAL A 70 9.96 28.74 7.86
N LEU A 71 11.14 29.14 7.40
CA LEU A 71 11.45 30.49 6.99
C LEU A 71 11.25 30.65 5.48
N PRO A 72 11.09 31.88 4.96
CA PRO A 72 10.98 32.13 3.52
C PRO A 72 12.13 31.54 2.69
N CYS A 73 13.35 31.48 3.24
CA CYS A 73 14.50 30.87 2.56
C CYS A 73 14.44 29.34 2.46
N HIS A 74 13.54 28.70 3.21
CA HIS A 74 13.30 27.25 3.16
C HIS A 74 12.15 26.89 2.20
N ALA A 75 11.41 27.89 1.71
CA ALA A 75 10.20 27.69 0.95
C ALA A 75 10.43 27.80 -0.57
N ASN A 76 9.54 27.17 -1.32
CA ASN A 76 9.36 27.40 -2.75
C ASN A 76 8.63 28.73 -2.99
N HIS A 77 8.47 29.11 -4.26
CA HIS A 77 7.79 30.34 -4.67
C HIS A 77 6.30 30.39 -4.29
N CYS A 78 5.67 29.26 -3.93
CA CYS A 78 4.31 29.20 -3.41
C CYS A 78 4.24 29.47 -1.89
N GLY A 79 5.37 29.67 -1.21
CA GLY A 79 5.41 29.82 0.25
C GLY A 79 5.23 28.50 1.00
N GLU A 80 5.49 27.37 0.35
CA GLU A 80 5.48 26.04 0.96
C GLU A 80 6.92 25.54 1.13
N LEU A 81 7.21 24.78 2.19
CA LEU A 81 8.52 24.18 2.44
C LEU A 81 9.00 23.37 1.22
N SER A 82 10.21 23.68 0.73
CA SER A 82 10.86 22.84 -0.28
C SER A 82 11.06 21.44 0.28
N VAL A 83 10.60 20.44 -0.47
CA VAL A 83 10.69 19.04 -0.04
C VAL A 83 12.16 18.60 0.02
N GLY A 84 13.02 19.10 -0.87
CA GLY A 84 14.46 18.91 -0.77
C GLY A 84 15.04 19.38 0.57
N GLN A 85 14.60 20.53 1.08
CA GLN A 85 15.03 21.01 2.40
C GLN A 85 14.52 20.10 3.53
N LEU A 86 13.28 19.61 3.43
CA LEU A 86 12.74 18.65 4.39
C LEU A 86 13.55 17.34 4.40
N LEU A 87 13.87 16.78 3.23
CA LEU A 87 14.68 15.56 3.10
C LEU A 87 16.08 15.74 3.71
N LYS A 88 16.68 16.92 3.55
CA LYS A 88 17.95 17.26 4.18
C LYS A 88 17.87 17.25 5.70
N TRP A 89 16.83 17.83 6.29
CA TRP A 89 16.62 17.80 7.75
C TRP A 89 16.31 16.40 8.27
N MET A 90 15.49 15.63 7.54
CA MET A 90 15.18 14.24 7.87
C MET A 90 16.46 13.39 7.93
N ASP A 91 17.29 13.44 6.89
CA ASP A 91 18.54 12.67 6.82
C ASP A 91 19.54 13.13 7.90
N SER A 92 19.66 14.43 8.15
CA SER A 92 20.56 14.95 9.19
C SER A 92 20.15 14.46 10.59
N THR A 93 18.85 14.47 10.88
CA THR A 93 18.30 14.01 12.18
C THR A 93 18.50 12.49 12.33
N ALA A 94 18.24 11.74 11.26
CA ALA A 94 18.40 10.29 11.25
C ALA A 94 19.87 9.85 11.33
N CYS A 95 20.76 10.55 10.63
CA CYS A 95 22.21 10.34 10.70
C CYS A 95 22.72 10.55 12.12
N LEU A 96 22.29 11.62 12.79
CA LEU A 96 22.69 11.88 14.18
C LEU A 96 22.19 10.78 15.15
N SER A 97 20.99 10.23 14.91
CA SER A 97 20.47 9.09 15.68
C SER A 97 21.33 7.84 15.46
N ALA A 98 21.70 7.56 14.21
CA ALA A 98 22.56 6.45 13.86
C ALA A 98 23.98 6.59 14.45
N GLU A 99 24.58 7.78 14.34
CA GLU A 99 25.91 8.08 14.89
C GLU A 99 25.93 7.97 16.41
N ARG A 100 24.86 8.41 17.09
CA ARG A 100 24.72 8.25 18.55
C ARG A 100 24.71 6.78 18.97
N HIS A 101 24.08 5.90 18.19
CA HIS A 101 24.08 4.46 18.45
C HIS A 101 25.41 3.78 18.09
N ALA A 102 25.99 4.14 16.95
CA ALA A 102 27.22 3.54 16.45
C ALA A 102 28.48 4.00 17.21
N GLY A 103 28.48 5.23 17.73
CA GLY A 103 29.68 5.88 18.26
C GLY A 103 30.71 6.24 17.18
N CYS A 104 30.32 6.24 15.91
CA CYS A 104 31.16 6.63 14.78
C CYS A 104 30.30 7.17 13.62
N SER A 105 30.96 7.79 12.65
CA SER A 105 30.31 8.34 11.45
C SER A 105 29.47 7.31 10.70
N CYS A 106 28.31 7.75 10.26
CA CYS A 106 27.35 6.95 9.53
C CYS A 106 27.06 7.59 8.17
N ILE A 107 26.83 6.75 7.16
CA ILE A 107 26.42 7.18 5.83
C ILE A 107 25.07 6.58 5.48
N THR A 108 24.26 7.36 4.75
CA THR A 108 22.95 6.93 4.25
C THR A 108 23.15 5.88 3.15
N ALA A 109 22.64 4.67 3.36
CA ALA A 109 22.77 3.57 2.40
C ALA A 109 21.49 3.39 1.56
N SER A 110 20.34 3.56 2.18
CA SER A 110 19.06 3.50 1.47
C SER A 110 17.98 4.27 2.21
N VAL A 111 16.96 4.67 1.47
CA VAL A 111 15.76 5.32 1.99
C VAL A 111 14.56 4.53 1.46
N ASP A 112 13.62 4.22 2.35
CA ASP A 112 12.37 3.52 2.00
C ASP A 112 11.39 4.45 1.29
N ASP A 113 10.24 3.91 0.87
CA ASP A 113 9.18 4.72 0.28
C ASP A 113 8.75 5.83 1.26
N ILE A 114 8.81 7.08 0.80
CA ILE A 114 8.33 8.25 1.56
C ILE A 114 7.04 8.73 0.92
N HIS A 115 6.01 8.92 1.73
CA HIS A 115 4.74 9.52 1.30
C HIS A 115 4.49 10.81 2.09
N PHE A 116 4.22 11.89 1.36
CA PHE A 116 3.92 13.21 1.92
C PHE A 116 2.41 13.42 1.90
N GLU A 117 1.79 13.41 3.08
CA GLU A 117 0.33 13.55 3.21
C GLU A 117 -0.08 15.02 3.02
N HIS A 118 0.65 15.93 3.66
CA HIS A 118 0.35 17.36 3.73
C HIS A 118 1.57 18.23 3.35
N THR A 119 1.32 19.39 2.73
CA THR A 119 2.34 20.43 2.55
C THR A 119 2.50 21.26 3.83
N ILE A 120 3.67 21.87 4.00
CA ILE A 120 4.00 22.71 5.17
C ILE A 120 4.20 24.13 4.67
N GLY A 121 3.54 25.11 5.27
CA GLY A 121 3.66 26.52 4.92
C GLY A 121 4.77 27.26 5.68
N VAL A 122 5.21 28.40 5.15
CA VAL A 122 6.07 29.35 5.87
C VAL A 122 5.40 29.80 7.17
N GLY A 123 6.19 29.87 8.24
CA GLY A 123 5.74 30.24 9.60
C GLY A 123 5.29 29.06 10.46
N GLN A 124 5.10 27.87 9.88
CA GLN A 124 4.82 26.65 10.63
C GLN A 124 6.10 26.02 11.19
N VAL A 125 5.97 25.18 12.21
CA VAL A 125 7.10 24.49 12.84
C VAL A 125 7.11 23.02 12.45
N VAL A 126 8.23 22.56 11.91
CA VAL A 126 8.47 21.15 11.58
C VAL A 126 9.18 20.50 12.76
N ASN A 127 8.59 19.42 13.25
CA ASN A 127 9.11 18.58 14.33
C ASN A 127 9.47 17.20 13.76
N ILE A 128 10.77 16.91 13.72
CA ILE A 128 11.32 15.65 13.22
C ILE A 128 11.85 14.84 14.41
N ILE A 129 11.37 13.61 14.55
CA ILE A 129 11.84 12.65 15.55
C ILE A 129 12.45 11.48 14.81
N ALA A 130 13.71 11.15 15.12
CA ALA A 130 14.40 9.99 14.56
C ALA A 130 14.88 9.05 15.67
N LYS A 131 14.77 7.74 15.44
CA LYS A 131 15.14 6.70 16.41
C LYS A 131 15.62 5.44 15.71
N VAL A 132 16.64 4.79 16.27
CA VAL A 132 17.10 3.49 15.74
C VAL A 132 16.12 2.40 16.15
N ASN A 133 15.45 1.79 15.17
CA ASN A 133 14.51 0.68 15.41
C ASN A 133 15.25 -0.64 15.61
N ARG A 134 16.30 -0.85 14.81
CA ARG A 134 17.09 -2.08 14.84
C ARG A 134 18.49 -1.87 14.29
N ALA A 135 19.49 -2.33 15.03
CA ALA A 135 20.85 -2.47 14.55
C ALA A 135 21.11 -3.92 14.11
N PHE A 136 21.82 -4.07 12.99
CA PHE A 136 22.22 -5.35 12.44
C PHE A 136 23.72 -5.58 12.67
N THR A 137 24.48 -5.94 11.63
CA THR A 137 25.92 -6.14 11.72
C THR A 137 26.66 -4.81 11.59
N SER A 138 26.66 -4.23 10.38
CA SER A 138 27.26 -2.92 10.07
C SER A 138 26.22 -1.85 9.70
N SER A 139 24.96 -2.27 9.51
CA SER A 139 23.85 -1.39 9.16
C SER A 139 22.83 -1.29 10.29
N MET A 140 22.05 -0.22 10.29
CA MET A 140 20.93 -0.03 11.20
C MET A 140 19.77 0.64 10.47
N GLU A 141 18.55 0.31 10.88
CA GLU A 141 17.33 0.98 10.44
C GLU A 141 16.97 2.08 11.43
N VAL A 142 16.72 3.27 10.91
CA VAL A 142 16.26 4.45 11.64
C VAL A 142 14.85 4.79 11.18
N GLY A 143 13.90 4.85 12.10
CA GLY A 143 12.56 5.38 11.87
C GLY A 143 12.57 6.90 12.00
N ILE A 144 11.86 7.59 11.12
CA ILE A 144 11.77 9.05 11.05
C ILE A 144 10.30 9.44 11.01
N LEU A 145 9.85 10.16 12.03
CA LEU A 145 8.50 10.73 12.11
C LEU A 145 8.58 12.24 11.94
N VAL A 146 7.88 12.78 10.94
CA VAL A 146 7.75 14.22 10.71
C VAL A 146 6.34 14.65 11.05
N THR A 147 6.24 15.62 11.95
CA THR A 147 4.98 16.30 12.29
C THR A 147 5.13 17.79 12.03
N CYS A 148 4.03 18.45 11.69
CA CYS A 148 3.96 19.89 11.54
C CYS A 148 3.03 20.44 12.63
N GLU A 149 3.41 21.60 13.16
CA GLU A 149 2.66 22.34 14.16
C GLU A 149 2.44 23.77 13.67
N ASP A 150 1.19 24.21 13.73
CA ASP A 150 0.83 25.62 13.55
C ASP A 150 0.68 26.29 14.91
N LEU A 151 1.61 27.19 15.24
CA LEU A 151 1.67 27.86 16.54
C LEU A 151 0.48 28.79 16.79
N TYR A 152 -0.18 29.31 15.75
CA TYR A 152 -1.33 30.21 15.92
C TYR A 152 -2.61 29.42 16.22
N ILE A 153 -2.75 28.25 15.59
CA ILE A 153 -3.94 27.40 15.72
C ILE A 153 -3.75 26.35 16.83
N SER A 154 -2.52 26.18 17.33
CA SER A 154 -2.12 25.11 18.27
C SER A 154 -2.54 23.72 17.77
N LYS A 155 -2.47 23.52 16.45
CA LYS A 155 -2.82 22.26 15.80
C LYS A 155 -1.55 21.58 15.31
N GLN A 156 -1.43 20.29 15.63
CA GLN A 156 -0.38 19.43 15.12
C GLN A 156 -0.98 18.36 14.20
N TRP A 157 -0.27 18.02 13.13
CA TRP A 157 -0.61 16.88 12.27
C TRP A 157 0.65 16.17 11.78
N LYS A 158 0.47 14.94 11.34
CA LYS A 158 1.54 14.13 10.75
C LYS A 158 1.74 14.53 9.29
N VAL A 159 3.00 14.64 8.86
CA VAL A 159 3.35 15.01 7.47
C VAL A 159 3.82 13.79 6.71
N CYS A 160 4.78 13.06 7.28
CA CYS A 160 5.27 11.82 6.71
C CYS A 160 5.88 10.92 7.79
N HIS A 161 5.98 9.63 7.45
CA HIS A 161 6.71 8.63 8.22
C HIS A 161 7.62 7.89 7.25
N ALA A 162 8.91 7.84 7.55
CA ALA A 162 9.93 7.31 6.67
C ALA A 162 10.87 6.38 7.44
N PHE A 163 11.53 5.48 6.72
CA PHE A 163 12.58 4.63 7.25
C PHE A 163 13.83 4.79 6.40
N ALA A 164 14.98 4.91 7.05
CA ALA A 164 16.26 5.01 6.39
C ALA A 164 17.24 3.97 6.95
N THR A 165 18.09 3.43 6.08
CA THR A 165 19.16 2.52 6.47
C THR A 165 20.48 3.26 6.45
N PHE A 166 21.17 3.27 7.58
CA PHE A 166 22.50 3.84 7.73
C PHE A 166 23.53 2.73 7.89
N VAL A 167 24.73 2.96 7.35
CA VAL A 167 25.89 2.07 7.51
C VAL A 167 26.97 2.82 8.26
N ALA A 168 27.46 2.21 9.33
CA ALA A 168 28.54 2.77 10.12
C ALA A 168 29.87 2.54 9.42
N ARG A 169 30.68 3.61 9.32
CA ARG A 169 32.05 3.55 8.78
C ARG A 169 33.03 4.01 9.85
N ARG A 170 34.02 3.17 10.14
CA ARG A 170 35.16 3.52 10.99
C ARG A 170 36.33 3.93 10.09
N THR A 171 37.10 4.91 10.53
CA THR A 171 38.29 5.42 9.85
C THR A 171 39.44 4.40 9.84
N GLU A 172 39.44 3.47 10.79
CA GLU A 172 40.40 2.36 10.91
C GLU A 172 39.89 1.12 10.14
N THR A 173 40.80 0.34 9.57
CA THR A 173 40.58 -0.79 8.63
C THR A 173 39.79 -2.01 9.17
N GLY A 174 39.10 -1.87 10.31
CA GLY A 174 38.28 -2.91 10.92
C GLY A 174 36.82 -2.90 10.45
N LYS A 175 36.21 -4.09 10.32
CA LYS A 175 34.76 -4.22 10.13
C LYS A 175 34.03 -3.68 11.37
N VAL A 176 33.08 -2.77 11.19
CA VAL A 176 32.26 -2.25 12.28
C VAL A 176 31.23 -3.30 12.67
N GLN A 177 31.19 -3.64 13.96
CA GLN A 177 30.14 -4.47 14.56
C GLN A 177 29.33 -3.63 15.54
N LEU A 178 28.07 -3.39 15.18
CA LEU A 178 27.16 -2.58 15.97
C LEU A 178 26.60 -3.39 17.14
N LYS A 179 26.34 -2.71 18.26
CA LYS A 179 25.58 -3.28 19.37
C LYS A 179 24.13 -3.43 18.94
N GLN A 180 23.52 -4.58 19.22
CA GLN A 180 22.10 -4.79 18.92
C GLN A 180 21.24 -3.91 19.84
N VAL A 181 20.17 -3.35 19.28
CA VAL A 181 19.18 -2.57 20.04
C VAL A 181 18.30 -3.55 20.80
N ILE A 182 18.11 -3.32 22.10
CA ILE A 182 17.23 -4.10 22.95
C ILE A 182 15.91 -3.32 23.07
N PRO A 183 14.79 -3.83 22.53
CA PRO A 183 13.50 -3.17 22.65
C PRO A 183 12.92 -3.38 24.06
N HIS A 184 12.51 -2.31 24.73
CA HIS A 184 11.94 -2.34 26.07
C HIS A 184 10.41 -2.30 26.07
N THR A 185 9.82 -1.46 25.22
CA THR A 185 8.35 -1.30 25.15
C THR A 185 7.71 -2.27 24.14
N GLN A 186 6.41 -2.52 24.27
CA GLN A 186 5.67 -3.32 23.28
C GLN A 186 5.76 -2.72 21.88
N LEU A 187 5.67 -1.39 21.76
CA LEU A 187 5.84 -0.67 20.50
C LEU A 187 7.25 -0.91 19.92
N GLU A 188 8.30 -0.83 20.73
CA GLU A 188 9.67 -1.11 20.29
C GLU A 188 9.86 -2.55 19.83
N GLN A 189 9.21 -3.52 20.49
CA GLN A 189 9.29 -4.93 20.08
C GLN A 189 8.63 -5.14 18.71
N VAL A 190 7.48 -4.50 18.48
CA VAL A 190 6.80 -4.51 17.18
C VAL A 190 7.69 -3.84 16.13
N GLU A 191 8.21 -2.63 16.39
CA GLU A 191 9.11 -1.91 15.48
C GLU A 191 10.36 -2.74 15.12
N TYR A 192 10.95 -3.40 16.10
CA TYR A 192 12.13 -4.27 15.93
C TYR A 192 11.84 -5.49 15.05
N SER A 193 10.66 -6.11 15.20
CA SER A 193 10.23 -7.23 14.36
C SER A 193 9.94 -6.79 12.93
N LEU A 194 9.20 -5.68 12.76
CA LEU A 194 8.90 -5.09 11.46
C LEU A 194 10.15 -4.62 10.71
N ALA A 195 11.19 -4.17 11.42
CA ALA A 195 12.46 -3.76 10.81
C ALA A 195 13.16 -4.91 10.07
N ALA A 196 13.04 -6.15 10.55
CA ALA A 196 13.56 -7.31 9.82
C ALA A 196 12.78 -7.59 8.54
N GLU A 197 11.45 -7.48 8.59
CA GLU A 197 10.62 -7.70 7.41
C GLU A 197 10.85 -6.61 6.36
N ARG A 198 10.93 -5.33 6.77
CA ARG A 198 11.33 -4.22 5.89
C ARG A 198 12.70 -4.46 5.26
N ARG A 199 13.68 -4.94 6.02
CA ARG A 199 14.99 -5.29 5.46
C ARG A 199 14.90 -6.40 4.42
N ARG A 200 14.10 -7.44 4.66
CA ARG A 200 13.87 -8.51 3.67
C ARG A 200 13.29 -7.92 2.39
N MET A 201 12.29 -7.03 2.50
CA MET A 201 11.67 -6.33 1.37
C MET A 201 12.67 -5.47 0.59
N ARG A 202 13.60 -4.78 1.25
CA ARG A 202 14.67 -3.99 0.60
C ARG A 202 15.55 -4.85 -0.31
N LEU A 203 15.93 -6.03 0.16
CA LEU A 203 16.85 -6.92 -0.56
C LEU A 203 16.20 -7.54 -1.80
N ILE A 204 14.94 -7.96 -1.69
CA ILE A 204 14.21 -8.59 -2.80
C ILE A 204 13.64 -7.58 -3.80
N HIS A 205 13.62 -6.28 -3.47
CA HIS A 205 12.95 -5.28 -4.30
C HIS A 205 13.45 -5.23 -5.74
N ALA A 206 14.77 -5.30 -5.93
CA ALA A 206 15.35 -5.30 -7.27
C ALA A 206 14.94 -6.55 -8.07
N GLU A 207 14.87 -7.72 -7.41
CA GLU A 207 14.43 -8.97 -8.02
C GLU A 207 12.95 -8.93 -8.39
N VAL A 208 12.10 -8.36 -7.52
CA VAL A 208 10.67 -8.18 -7.79
C VAL A 208 10.44 -7.31 -9.02
N ILE A 209 11.17 -6.18 -9.15
CA ILE A 209 11.07 -5.33 -10.34
C ILE A 209 11.51 -6.10 -11.59
N MET A 210 12.63 -6.82 -11.53
CA MET A 210 13.11 -7.60 -12.68
C MET A 210 12.13 -8.72 -13.08
N ASP A 211 11.53 -9.43 -12.12
CA ASP A 211 10.57 -10.49 -12.39
C ASP A 211 9.32 -9.94 -13.08
N LEU A 212 8.79 -8.80 -12.58
CA LEU A 212 7.67 -8.10 -13.21
C LEU A 212 7.96 -7.73 -14.67
N LEU A 213 9.15 -7.19 -14.95
CA LEU A 213 9.56 -6.83 -16.31
C LEU A 213 9.78 -8.06 -17.19
N SER A 214 10.33 -9.15 -16.64
CA SER A 214 10.61 -10.39 -17.38
C SER A 214 9.34 -11.13 -17.80
N SER A 215 8.27 -11.02 -17.02
CA SER A 215 6.94 -11.55 -17.37
C SER A 215 6.29 -10.79 -18.55
N SER A 216 6.77 -9.58 -18.84
CA SER A 216 6.17 -8.67 -19.83
C SER A 216 6.68 -8.85 -21.26
N THR A 217 7.84 -9.47 -21.50
CA THR A 217 8.41 -9.57 -22.86
C THR A 217 7.56 -10.39 -23.84
N ALA A 218 6.53 -11.10 -23.36
CA ALA A 218 5.67 -11.98 -24.16
C ALA A 218 4.31 -11.36 -24.58
N GLN A 219 3.90 -10.22 -24.03
CA GLN A 219 2.57 -9.62 -24.31
C GLN A 219 2.67 -8.10 -24.46
N LEU A 220 3.10 -7.60 -25.62
CA LEU A 220 2.81 -6.21 -25.97
C LEU A 220 1.95 -6.12 -27.23
N GLY A 221 0.69 -5.77 -27.00
CA GLY A 221 -0.07 -4.94 -27.91
C GLY A 221 0.48 -3.52 -27.90
N GLU A 222 0.40 -2.89 -29.06
CA GLU A 222 0.97 -1.60 -29.44
C GLU A 222 0.84 -0.51 -28.36
N CYS A 223 1.96 0.18 -28.09
CA CYS A 223 1.88 1.54 -27.54
C CYS A 223 1.08 2.36 -28.56
N GLN A 224 -0.22 2.56 -28.32
CA GLN A 224 -1.05 3.39 -29.19
C GLN A 224 -0.40 4.77 -29.29
N GLU A 225 0.19 5.06 -30.44
CA GLU A 225 0.76 6.37 -30.76
C GLU A 225 -0.38 7.39 -30.79
N HIS A 226 -0.71 7.95 -29.64
CA HIS A 226 -1.64 9.07 -29.58
C HIS A 226 -0.92 10.27 -30.22
N LYS A 227 -1.47 10.78 -31.32
CA LYS A 227 -0.89 11.90 -32.07
C LYS A 227 -0.69 13.17 -31.22
N ASP A 228 -1.43 13.31 -30.11
CA ASP A 228 -1.38 14.45 -29.17
C ASP A 228 -0.52 14.20 -27.91
N ALA A 229 0.31 13.16 -27.88
CA ALA A 229 1.15 12.86 -26.71
C ALA A 229 2.38 13.78 -26.62
N PHE A 230 2.71 14.25 -25.41
CA PHE A 230 3.84 15.14 -25.15
C PHE A 230 5.17 14.36 -25.18
N PRO A 231 6.17 14.77 -25.97
CA PRO A 231 7.45 14.05 -26.06
C PRO A 231 8.26 14.18 -24.76
N ALA A 232 8.66 13.04 -24.19
CA ALA A 232 9.44 12.98 -22.94
C ALA A 232 10.75 13.79 -23.02
N GLU A 233 11.39 13.85 -24.18
CA GLU A 233 12.66 14.55 -24.43
C GLU A 233 12.60 16.04 -24.01
N LYS A 234 11.46 16.70 -24.20
CA LYS A 234 11.27 18.11 -23.83
C LYS A 234 11.29 18.34 -22.31
N THR A 235 11.05 17.30 -21.53
CA THR A 235 11.08 17.36 -20.07
C THR A 235 12.48 17.15 -19.48
N ARG A 236 13.48 16.78 -20.29
CA ARG A 236 14.82 16.43 -19.83
C ARG A 236 15.54 17.62 -19.18
N VAL A 237 15.94 17.46 -17.92
CA VAL A 237 16.73 18.45 -17.18
C VAL A 237 18.09 17.85 -16.82
N GLU A 238 19.13 18.66 -16.95
CA GLU A 238 20.47 18.32 -16.49
C GLU A 238 21.01 19.48 -15.65
N SER A 239 21.49 19.18 -14.46
CA SER A 239 22.17 20.14 -13.57
C SER A 239 23.50 19.56 -13.10
N VAL A 240 24.45 20.42 -12.78
CA VAL A 240 25.75 20.02 -12.23
C VAL A 240 26.01 20.80 -10.95
N GLU A 241 26.18 20.08 -9.85
CA GLU A 241 26.42 20.65 -8.53
C GLU A 241 27.83 20.28 -8.05
N LEU A 242 28.58 21.26 -7.54
CA LEU A 242 29.88 21.02 -6.93
C LEU A 242 29.70 20.69 -5.44
N VAL A 243 30.28 19.58 -5.00
CA VAL A 243 30.28 19.21 -3.58
C VAL A 243 31.27 20.10 -2.82
N LEU A 244 30.72 20.95 -1.97
CA LEU A 244 31.46 21.88 -1.11
C LEU A 244 31.50 21.36 0.33
N PRO A 245 32.40 21.89 1.19
CA PRO A 245 32.47 21.52 2.60
C PRO A 245 31.13 21.50 3.38
N PRO A 246 30.19 22.46 3.24
CA PRO A 246 28.91 22.39 3.94
C PRO A 246 27.99 21.24 3.48
N HIS A 247 28.32 20.58 2.36
CA HIS A 247 27.52 19.49 1.79
C HIS A 247 27.97 18.11 2.31
N ALA A 248 29.08 18.06 3.06
CA ALA A 248 29.68 16.82 3.53
C ALA A 248 29.79 16.79 5.05
N ASN A 249 29.86 15.59 5.60
CA ASN A 249 30.12 15.36 7.00
C ASN A 249 31.58 15.65 7.35
N HIS A 250 31.91 15.60 8.64
CA HIS A 250 33.26 15.81 9.16
C HIS A 250 34.31 14.79 8.62
N GLN A 251 33.87 13.74 7.92
CA GLN A 251 34.71 12.75 7.23
C GLN A 251 34.72 12.93 5.71
N VAL A 252 34.40 14.13 5.21
CA VAL A 252 34.50 14.50 3.79
C VAL A 252 33.51 13.74 2.89
N SER A 253 32.60 12.94 3.45
CA SER A 253 31.57 12.22 2.70
C SER A 253 30.31 13.08 2.57
N THR A 254 29.76 13.20 1.37
CA THR A 254 28.55 13.99 1.09
C THR A 254 27.36 13.44 1.88
N PHE A 255 26.57 14.32 2.50
CA PHE A 255 25.32 13.92 3.17
C PHE A 255 24.30 13.42 2.14
N GLY A 256 23.66 12.27 2.42
CA GLY A 256 22.62 11.71 1.56
C GLY A 256 21.46 12.69 1.38
N GLY A 257 21.11 13.41 2.44
CA GLY A 257 20.10 14.46 2.44
C GLY A 257 20.38 15.60 1.46
N GLN A 258 21.64 15.98 1.28
CA GLN A 258 22.01 17.03 0.34
C GLN A 258 21.86 16.56 -1.11
N ILE A 259 22.23 15.30 -1.40
CA ILE A 259 22.02 14.70 -2.73
C ILE A 259 20.52 14.60 -3.03
N MET A 260 19.72 14.14 -2.06
CA MET A 260 18.27 14.08 -2.20
C MET A 260 17.65 15.45 -2.49
N ALA A 261 18.12 16.51 -1.82
CA ALA A 261 17.64 17.87 -2.04
C ALA A 261 17.90 18.35 -3.47
N TRP A 262 19.10 18.11 -4.01
CA TRP A 262 19.39 18.47 -5.39
C TRP A 262 18.61 17.63 -6.40
N MET A 263 18.44 16.33 -6.14
CA MET A 263 17.64 15.45 -6.99
C MET A 263 16.19 15.93 -7.08
N GLU A 264 15.59 16.33 -5.95
CA GLU A 264 14.23 16.85 -5.90
C GLU A 264 14.10 18.15 -6.71
N ASN A 265 15.03 19.09 -6.56
CA ASN A 265 15.02 20.34 -7.34
C ASN A 265 15.01 20.08 -8.86
N VAL A 266 15.88 19.19 -9.34
CA VAL A 266 15.97 18.85 -10.77
C VAL A 266 14.72 18.11 -11.24
N ALA A 267 14.16 17.23 -10.39
CA ALA A 267 12.92 16.51 -10.69
C ALA A 267 11.71 17.45 -10.80
N THR A 268 11.61 18.42 -9.89
CA THR A 268 10.55 19.43 -9.85
C THR A 268 10.59 20.29 -11.12
N ILE A 269 11.78 20.64 -11.63
CA ILE A 269 11.92 21.35 -12.91
C ILE A 269 11.43 20.45 -14.07
N ALA A 270 11.79 19.17 -14.10
CA ALA A 270 11.36 18.25 -15.14
C ALA A 270 9.83 18.06 -15.16
N ALA A 271 9.22 17.93 -13.98
CA ALA A 271 7.78 17.85 -13.82
C ALA A 271 7.08 19.15 -14.25
N SER A 272 7.65 20.31 -13.89
CA SER A 272 7.11 21.63 -14.26
C SER A 272 7.09 21.83 -15.78
N ARG A 273 8.08 21.29 -16.52
CA ARG A 273 8.11 21.35 -17.99
C ARG A 273 7.00 20.56 -18.68
N LEU A 274 6.44 19.55 -18.01
CA LEU A 274 5.30 18.79 -18.54
C LEU A 274 3.97 19.49 -18.24
N SER A 275 3.80 19.98 -17.01
CA SER A 275 2.53 20.54 -16.55
C SER A 275 2.36 22.04 -16.82
N ASN A 276 3.44 22.76 -17.09
CA ASN A 276 3.48 24.23 -17.10
C ASN A 276 2.88 24.86 -15.82
N ALA A 277 2.97 24.13 -14.71
CA ALA A 277 2.45 24.50 -13.41
C ALA A 277 3.44 24.07 -12.32
N HIS A 278 3.10 24.29 -11.06
CA HIS A 278 3.96 23.94 -9.93
C HIS A 278 3.57 22.56 -9.38
N PRO A 279 4.37 21.53 -9.66
CA PRO A 279 4.10 20.18 -9.20
C PRO A 279 4.45 20.07 -7.71
N THR A 280 3.60 19.38 -6.96
CA THR A 280 3.86 19.00 -5.56
C THR A 280 4.36 17.57 -5.52
N LEU A 281 5.47 17.34 -4.81
CA LEU A 281 5.99 15.99 -4.61
C LEU A 281 5.11 15.23 -3.60
N ARG A 282 4.63 14.04 -3.99
CA ARG A 282 3.70 13.22 -3.18
C ARG A 282 4.36 11.98 -2.62
N SER A 283 5.21 11.34 -3.41
CA SER A 283 5.97 10.21 -2.92
C SER A 283 7.33 10.09 -3.58
N ILE A 284 8.26 9.48 -2.85
CA ILE A 284 9.56 9.06 -3.35
C ILE A 284 9.64 7.55 -3.15
N ASP A 285 9.99 6.82 -4.21
CA ASP A 285 10.13 5.37 -4.17
C ASP A 285 11.43 4.98 -3.47
N MET A 286 11.46 3.78 -2.88
CA MET A 286 12.65 3.25 -2.23
C MET A 286 13.85 3.18 -3.19
N PHE A 287 15.00 3.68 -2.72
CA PHE A 287 16.24 3.66 -3.49
C PHE A 287 17.48 3.39 -2.63
N HIS A 288 18.59 3.06 -3.30
CA HIS A 288 19.87 2.75 -2.68
C HIS A 288 20.99 3.65 -3.19
N PHE A 289 21.85 4.13 -2.29
CA PHE A 289 23.12 4.75 -2.64
C PHE A 289 24.13 3.64 -2.99
N ARG A 290 24.62 3.65 -4.22
CA ARG A 290 25.53 2.63 -4.78
C ARG A 290 27.00 2.93 -4.47
N GLY A 291 27.35 4.19 -4.30
CA GLY A 291 28.72 4.61 -4.06
C GLY A 291 28.80 5.88 -3.23
N PRO A 292 29.93 6.12 -2.54
CA PRO A 292 30.16 7.35 -1.80
C PRO A 292 30.46 8.51 -2.75
N SER A 293 30.10 9.71 -2.32
CA SER A 293 30.56 10.97 -2.91
C SER A 293 31.36 11.77 -1.87
N HIS A 294 32.35 12.52 -2.33
CA HIS A 294 33.28 13.27 -1.49
C HIS A 294 33.33 14.76 -1.87
N ILE A 295 33.85 15.60 -0.96
CA ILE A 295 34.12 17.02 -1.25
C ILE A 295 35.00 17.14 -2.51
N GLY A 296 34.61 18.03 -3.41
CA GLY A 296 35.28 18.25 -4.69
C GLY A 296 34.72 17.44 -5.86
N ASP A 297 33.84 16.46 -5.59
CA ASP A 297 33.08 15.80 -6.65
C ASP A 297 32.15 16.80 -7.36
N ARG A 298 31.95 16.59 -8.66
CA ARG A 298 30.89 17.23 -9.45
C ARG A 298 29.78 16.22 -9.65
N LEU A 299 28.60 16.52 -9.13
CA LEU A 299 27.41 15.69 -9.26
C LEU A 299 26.59 16.15 -10.46
N VAL A 300 26.54 15.31 -11.50
CA VAL A 300 25.64 15.47 -12.64
C VAL A 300 24.31 14.83 -12.31
N LEU A 301 23.27 15.64 -12.31
CA LEU A 301 21.90 15.24 -12.02
C LEU A 301 21.11 15.29 -13.31
N LYS A 302 20.60 14.14 -13.75
CA LYS A 302 19.81 14.00 -14.97
C LYS A 302 18.40 13.58 -14.58
N ALA A 303 17.40 14.39 -14.89
CA ALA A 303 16.00 14.05 -14.68
C ALA A 303 15.19 14.05 -15.97
N ILE A 304 14.22 13.15 -16.05
CA ILE A 304 13.26 13.06 -17.15
C ILE A 304 11.95 12.47 -16.65
N VAL A 305 10.82 12.89 -17.20
CA VAL A 305 9.54 12.29 -16.85
C VAL A 305 9.42 10.93 -17.55
N ASN A 306 9.30 9.85 -16.77
CA ASN A 306 9.25 8.49 -17.28
C ASN A 306 7.85 8.13 -17.81
N ASN A 307 6.82 8.56 -17.08
CA ASN A 307 5.43 8.30 -17.42
C ASN A 307 4.50 9.34 -16.77
N SER A 308 3.37 9.61 -17.41
CA SER A 308 2.27 10.39 -16.84
C SER A 308 1.03 9.52 -16.70
N PHE A 309 0.46 9.54 -15.51
CA PHE A 309 -0.85 9.01 -15.19
C PHE A 309 -1.89 10.13 -15.25
N LYS A 310 -3.16 9.79 -15.00
CA LYS A 310 -4.26 10.74 -15.08
C LYS A 310 -4.00 12.02 -14.28
N ASN A 311 -3.66 11.89 -12.99
CA ASN A 311 -3.50 13.01 -12.07
C ASN A 311 -2.08 13.15 -11.49
N SER A 312 -1.18 12.24 -11.86
CA SER A 312 0.18 12.18 -11.31
C SER A 312 1.19 11.83 -12.39
N MET A 313 2.44 12.19 -12.18
CA MET A 313 3.54 11.85 -13.09
C MET A 313 4.70 11.28 -12.30
N GLU A 314 5.46 10.37 -12.93
CA GLU A 314 6.68 9.83 -12.35
C GLU A 314 7.90 10.42 -13.06
N VAL A 315 8.80 11.00 -12.27
CA VAL A 315 10.07 11.55 -12.73
C VAL A 315 11.20 10.65 -12.25
N GLY A 316 12.01 10.17 -13.19
CA GLY A 316 13.26 9.48 -12.88
C GLY A 316 14.40 10.48 -12.77
N VAL A 317 15.22 10.34 -11.73
CA VAL A 317 16.42 11.15 -11.52
C VAL A 317 17.62 10.25 -11.31
N CYS A 318 18.70 10.51 -12.04
CA CYS A 318 19.99 9.83 -11.89
C CYS A 318 21.04 10.83 -11.41
N ALA A 319 21.80 10.46 -10.38
CA ALA A 319 22.93 11.20 -9.84
C ALA A 319 24.24 10.46 -10.16
N GLU A 320 25.11 11.11 -10.93
CA GLU A 320 26.44 10.61 -11.30
C GLU A 320 27.50 11.56 -10.76
N ALA A 321 28.52 11.04 -10.08
CA ALA A 321 29.64 11.83 -9.58
C ALA A 321 30.89 11.63 -10.45
N TYR A 322 31.63 12.69 -10.72
CA TYR A 322 32.95 12.62 -11.30
C TYR A 322 33.90 13.62 -10.63
N GLN A 323 35.19 13.26 -10.60
CA GLN A 323 36.25 14.12 -10.10
C GLN A 323 37.33 14.23 -11.19
N GLY A 324 37.54 15.43 -11.74
CA GLY A 324 38.49 15.61 -12.85
C GLY A 324 38.12 14.82 -14.11
N GLY A 325 39.08 14.08 -14.68
CA GLY A 325 38.90 13.27 -15.89
C GLY A 325 38.48 11.81 -15.65
N GLU A 326 38.10 11.45 -14.42
CA GLU A 326 37.63 10.11 -14.08
C GLU A 326 36.29 9.76 -14.74
N PRO A 327 36.01 8.46 -14.98
CA PRO A 327 34.71 8.03 -15.46
C PRO A 327 33.59 8.35 -14.47
N LEU A 328 32.40 8.61 -15.00
CA LEU A 328 31.19 8.89 -14.22
C LEU A 328 30.84 7.70 -13.31
N ARG A 329 30.76 7.96 -12.00
CA ARG A 329 30.34 6.98 -10.98
C ARG A 329 28.85 7.18 -10.69
N HIS A 330 28.04 6.16 -10.94
CA HIS A 330 26.62 6.22 -10.62
C HIS A 330 26.41 6.12 -9.09
N ILE A 331 25.96 7.22 -8.48
CA ILE A 331 25.75 7.32 -7.03
C ILE A 331 24.37 6.78 -6.66
N ASN A 332 23.33 7.29 -7.32
CA ASN A 332 21.97 6.91 -7.01
C ASN A 332 21.03 7.17 -8.20
N SER A 333 19.98 6.36 -8.30
CA SER A 333 18.80 6.65 -9.11
C SER A 333 17.58 6.61 -8.19
N ALA A 334 16.72 7.62 -8.30
CA ALA A 334 15.46 7.70 -7.56
C ALA A 334 14.28 7.98 -8.51
N PHE A 335 13.10 7.57 -8.07
CA PHE A 335 11.84 7.80 -8.79
C PHE A 335 10.91 8.57 -7.89
N MET A 336 10.40 9.69 -8.41
CA MET A 336 9.60 10.65 -7.64
C MET A 336 8.25 10.82 -8.31
N THR A 337 7.18 10.71 -7.53
CA THR A 337 5.81 10.89 -8.01
C THR A 337 5.31 12.29 -7.64
N PHE A 338 4.97 13.06 -8.67
CA PHE A 338 4.44 14.41 -8.54
C PHE A 338 2.96 14.45 -8.89
N GLU A 339 2.22 15.32 -8.20
CA GLU A 339 0.84 15.70 -8.53
C GLU A 339 0.78 17.20 -8.78
N VAL A 340 -0.09 17.63 -9.68
CA VAL A 340 -0.33 19.06 -9.93
C VAL A 340 -1.69 19.39 -9.37
N LEU A 341 -1.75 20.38 -8.49
CA LEU A 341 -2.99 20.85 -7.89
C LEU A 341 -3.44 22.14 -8.58
N ASP A 342 -4.75 22.30 -8.79
CA ASP A 342 -5.35 23.55 -9.24
C ASP A 342 -5.46 24.58 -8.10
N SER A 343 -6.04 25.75 -8.38
CA SER A 343 -6.28 26.80 -7.38
C SER A 343 -7.19 26.35 -6.23
N ASP A 344 -8.03 25.34 -6.47
CA ASP A 344 -8.96 24.76 -5.49
C ASP A 344 -8.35 23.53 -4.77
N ARG A 345 -7.04 23.29 -4.94
CA ARG A 345 -6.30 22.13 -4.41
C ARG A 345 -6.80 20.77 -4.92
N LYS A 346 -7.44 20.72 -6.09
CA LYS A 346 -7.83 19.46 -6.74
C LYS A 346 -6.76 19.00 -7.75
N PRO A 347 -6.55 17.70 -7.91
CA PRO A 347 -5.57 17.19 -8.87
C PRO A 347 -5.97 17.49 -10.32
N CYS A 348 -5.05 18.11 -11.06
CA CYS A 348 -5.19 18.39 -12.49
C CYS A 348 -4.94 17.15 -13.34
N THR A 349 -5.68 17.02 -14.44
CA THR A 349 -5.40 15.97 -15.43
C THR A 349 -4.17 16.33 -16.26
N LEU A 350 -3.20 15.42 -16.33
CA LEU A 350 -1.92 15.63 -17.01
C LEU A 350 -1.93 15.09 -18.45
N PRO A 351 -1.15 15.71 -19.36
CA PRO A 351 -1.02 15.20 -20.72
C PRO A 351 -0.30 13.84 -20.74
N ARG A 352 -0.70 12.94 -21.64
CA ARG A 352 -0.01 11.65 -21.85
C ARG A 352 1.38 11.88 -22.43
N ILE A 353 2.36 11.11 -21.95
CA ILE A 353 3.74 11.17 -22.43
C ILE A 353 3.98 10.17 -23.56
N ARG A 354 4.69 10.62 -24.59
CA ARG A 354 5.29 9.78 -25.61
C ARG A 354 6.73 9.44 -25.19
N PRO A 355 7.06 8.14 -24.97
CA PRO A 355 8.39 7.73 -24.56
C PRO A 355 9.44 7.96 -25.67
N GLU A 356 10.69 8.18 -25.26
CA GLU A 356 11.85 8.27 -26.17
C GLU A 356 12.03 6.97 -26.98
N PRO A 357 12.45 7.06 -28.26
CA PRO A 357 12.84 5.88 -29.03
C PRO A 357 14.09 5.27 -28.39
N VAL A 358 14.07 3.95 -28.14
CA VAL A 358 15.09 3.18 -27.38
C VAL A 358 14.85 3.14 -25.85
N ASP A 359 15.50 4.00 -25.07
CA ASP A 359 15.49 3.89 -23.59
C ASP A 359 14.14 4.28 -22.96
N GLY A 360 13.36 5.13 -23.64
CA GLY A 360 12.11 5.66 -23.11
C GLY A 360 11.04 4.57 -22.91
N LYS A 361 10.96 3.59 -23.82
CA LYS A 361 10.01 2.47 -23.69
C LYS A 361 10.30 1.63 -22.43
N ARG A 362 11.58 1.36 -22.15
CA ARG A 362 12.00 0.68 -20.92
C ARG A 362 11.58 1.48 -19.69
N ARG A 363 11.91 2.78 -19.62
CA ARG A 363 11.56 3.64 -18.48
C ARG A 363 10.05 3.75 -18.26
N TYR A 364 9.29 3.83 -19.35
CA TYR A 364 7.82 3.86 -19.31
C TYR A 364 7.23 2.59 -18.69
N GLN A 365 7.75 1.41 -19.08
CA GLN A 365 7.33 0.11 -18.52
C GLN A 365 7.76 -0.04 -17.06
N GLU A 366 8.98 0.35 -16.72
CA GLU A 366 9.45 0.34 -15.34
C GLU A 366 8.60 1.24 -14.43
N ALA A 367 8.13 2.38 -14.93
CA ALA A 367 7.24 3.28 -14.18
C ALA A 367 5.88 2.64 -13.88
N LEU A 368 5.37 1.84 -14.82
CA LEU A 368 4.18 1.04 -14.59
C LEU A 368 4.45 -0.06 -13.56
N ALA A 369 5.58 -0.77 -13.65
CA ALA A 369 5.98 -1.78 -12.67
C ALA A 369 6.08 -1.19 -11.25
N ARG A 370 6.72 -0.02 -11.10
CA ARG A 370 6.80 0.71 -9.83
C ARG A 370 5.43 1.12 -9.30
N LYS A 371 4.55 1.64 -10.16
CA LYS A 371 3.17 1.97 -9.76
C LYS A 371 2.41 0.73 -9.26
N LYS A 372 2.60 -0.43 -9.88
CA LYS A 372 2.03 -1.70 -9.39
C LYS A 372 2.54 -2.03 -7.99
N ILE A 373 3.85 -2.00 -7.79
CA ILE A 373 4.47 -2.28 -6.48
C ILE A 373 3.92 -1.35 -5.40
N ARG A 374 3.75 -0.05 -5.71
CA ARG A 374 3.17 0.92 -4.77
C ARG A 374 1.72 0.60 -4.42
N LEU A 375 0.89 0.25 -5.40
CA LEU A 375 -0.49 -0.16 -5.14
C LEU A 375 -0.53 -1.43 -4.29
N ASP A 376 0.27 -2.44 -4.65
CA ASP A 376 0.37 -3.69 -3.92
C ASP A 376 0.74 -3.44 -2.45
N ARG A 377 1.78 -2.63 -2.20
CA ARG A 377 2.22 -2.26 -0.85
C ARG A 377 1.12 -1.51 -0.08
N LYS A 378 0.48 -0.52 -0.71
CA LYS A 378 -0.54 0.32 -0.07
C LYS A 378 -1.67 -0.56 0.50
N TYR A 379 -2.23 -1.44 -0.30
CA TYR A 379 -3.40 -2.23 0.12
C TYR A 379 -3.06 -3.51 0.90
N ILE A 380 -1.88 -4.12 0.68
CA ILE A 380 -1.43 -5.26 1.50
C ILE A 380 -1.14 -4.82 2.94
N ILE A 381 -0.53 -3.64 3.13
CA ILE A 381 -0.20 -3.13 4.47
C ILE A 381 -1.47 -2.70 5.21
N THR A 382 -2.35 -1.93 4.57
CA THR A 382 -3.63 -1.51 5.18
C THR A 382 -4.47 -2.72 5.61
N SER A 383 -4.61 -3.73 4.75
CA SER A 383 -5.43 -4.90 5.08
C SER A 383 -4.88 -5.76 6.21
N LYS A 384 -3.55 -5.78 6.43
CA LYS A 384 -2.94 -6.47 7.58
C LYS A 384 -3.08 -5.71 8.89
N GLN A 385 -3.26 -4.38 8.83
CA GLN A 385 -3.44 -3.53 10.01
C GLN A 385 -4.87 -3.56 10.54
N THR A 386 -5.88 -3.70 9.67
CA THR A 386 -7.26 -3.99 10.05
C THR A 386 -7.39 -5.46 10.46
N GLN A 387 -7.26 -5.76 11.75
CA GLN A 387 -7.33 -7.11 12.34
C GLN A 387 -8.72 -7.82 12.20
N VAL A 388 -9.56 -7.43 11.24
CA VAL A 388 -10.88 -8.02 11.03
C VAL A 388 -10.76 -9.15 9.99
N PRO A 389 -11.19 -10.38 10.29
CA PRO A 389 -11.22 -11.45 9.29
C PRO A 389 -12.14 -11.04 8.13
N LEU A 390 -11.65 -11.14 6.89
CA LEU A 390 -12.45 -10.75 5.71
C LEU A 390 -13.51 -11.82 5.40
N SER A 391 -13.29 -13.05 5.84
CA SER A 391 -14.24 -14.16 5.74
C SER A 391 -15.17 -14.24 6.95
N VAL A 392 -16.42 -14.65 6.70
CA VAL A 392 -17.41 -14.91 7.76
C VAL A 392 -17.56 -16.41 7.99
N PRO A 393 -17.70 -16.88 9.24
CA PRO A 393 -18.01 -18.28 9.50
C PRO A 393 -19.36 -18.65 8.89
N TRP A 394 -19.38 -19.73 8.11
CA TRP A 394 -20.62 -20.27 7.59
C TRP A 394 -21.39 -20.95 8.73
N ASP A 395 -22.63 -20.53 8.88
CA ASP A 395 -23.57 -21.09 9.84
C ASP A 395 -24.93 -21.26 9.17
N GLN A 396 -25.44 -22.50 9.19
CA GLN A 396 -26.69 -22.86 8.54
C GLN A 396 -27.89 -22.14 9.17
N SER A 397 -27.87 -21.85 10.48
CA SER A 397 -28.96 -21.08 11.09
C SER A 397 -29.03 -19.63 10.63
N ASN A 398 -27.90 -19.08 10.15
CA ASN A 398 -27.79 -17.69 9.69
C ASN A 398 -27.70 -17.59 8.16
N GLN A 399 -27.97 -18.68 7.42
CA GLN A 399 -27.88 -18.73 5.96
C GLN A 399 -28.60 -17.55 5.28
N MET A 400 -29.88 -17.31 5.62
CA MET A 400 -30.67 -16.24 5.02
C MET A 400 -30.04 -14.86 5.22
N TYR A 401 -29.49 -14.60 6.41
CA TYR A 401 -28.82 -13.34 6.73
C TYR A 401 -27.48 -13.21 5.99
N LEU A 402 -26.71 -14.30 5.88
CA LEU A 402 -25.45 -14.34 5.14
C LEU A 402 -25.67 -14.07 3.65
N SER A 403 -26.68 -14.69 3.04
CA SER A 403 -27.06 -14.47 1.65
C SER A 403 -27.59 -13.06 1.41
N TYR A 404 -28.49 -12.57 2.28
CA TYR A 404 -28.99 -11.20 2.20
C TYR A 404 -27.86 -10.17 2.29
N ASN A 405 -26.96 -10.34 3.25
CA ASN A 405 -25.81 -9.46 3.41
C ASN A 405 -24.88 -9.50 2.19
N ASN A 406 -24.65 -10.68 1.61
CA ASN A 406 -23.86 -10.85 0.39
C ASN A 406 -24.43 -10.01 -0.77
N VAL A 407 -25.72 -10.16 -1.03
CA VAL A 407 -26.42 -9.42 -2.10
C VAL A 407 -26.47 -7.92 -1.80
N SER A 408 -26.75 -7.54 -0.55
CA SER A 408 -26.80 -6.14 -0.14
C SER A 408 -25.43 -5.45 -0.28
N ALA A 409 -24.33 -6.15 0.03
CA ALA A 409 -22.98 -5.62 -0.11
C ALA A 409 -22.65 -5.34 -1.58
N LEU A 410 -23.05 -6.24 -2.50
CA LEU A 410 -22.89 -6.02 -3.94
C LEU A 410 -23.75 -4.83 -4.42
N LYS A 411 -25.01 -4.73 -3.97
CA LYS A 411 -25.89 -3.59 -4.31
C LYS A 411 -25.30 -2.26 -3.81
N LEU A 412 -24.79 -2.23 -2.58
CA LEU A 412 -24.14 -1.05 -2.00
C LEU A 412 -22.88 -0.65 -2.79
N MET A 413 -22.09 -1.62 -3.25
CA MET A 413 -20.92 -1.35 -4.09
C MET A 413 -21.30 -0.80 -5.46
N ALA A 414 -22.33 -1.37 -6.09
CA ALA A 414 -22.84 -0.91 -7.38
C ALA A 414 -23.44 0.50 -7.31
N ALA A 415 -24.05 0.88 -6.18
CA ALA A 415 -24.66 2.19 -5.96
C ALA A 415 -23.67 3.33 -5.68
N LYS A 416 -22.36 3.05 -5.61
CA LYS A 416 -21.35 4.09 -5.39
C LYS A 416 -21.18 4.98 -6.63
N ASN A 417 -20.95 6.27 -6.43
CA ASN A 417 -20.95 7.26 -7.51
C ASN A 417 -19.56 7.68 -8.02
N ASN A 418 -18.49 7.41 -7.26
CA ASN A 418 -17.15 7.95 -7.51
C ASN A 418 -16.27 7.07 -8.42
N TRP A 419 -16.86 6.28 -9.32
CA TRP A 419 -16.12 5.37 -10.19
C TRP A 419 -15.32 6.14 -11.25
N VAL A 420 -14.01 5.87 -11.32
CA VAL A 420 -13.11 6.49 -12.29
C VAL A 420 -12.79 5.50 -13.40
N LEU A 421 -13.11 5.86 -14.65
CA LEU A 421 -12.68 5.08 -15.83
C LEU A 421 -11.15 5.11 -15.93
N THR A 422 -10.53 3.94 -15.84
CA THR A 422 -9.08 3.76 -15.89
C THR A 422 -8.62 3.43 -17.30
N SER A 423 -9.33 2.50 -17.96
CA SER A 423 -8.95 2.04 -19.29
C SER A 423 -10.11 1.38 -20.02
N GLU A 424 -10.17 1.57 -21.32
CA GLU A 424 -11.17 0.99 -22.22
C GLU A 424 -10.44 0.33 -23.40
N LYS A 425 -10.72 -0.96 -23.63
CA LYS A 425 -10.17 -1.73 -24.77
C LYS A 425 -11.22 -2.74 -25.23
N ASN A 426 -11.35 -2.93 -26.54
CA ASN A 426 -12.22 -3.96 -27.15
C ASN A 426 -13.65 -3.99 -26.59
N LYS A 427 -14.30 -2.82 -26.40
CA LYS A 427 -15.66 -2.69 -25.82
C LYS A 427 -15.80 -3.17 -24.37
N VAL A 428 -14.68 -3.32 -23.66
CA VAL A 428 -14.63 -3.60 -22.22
C VAL A 428 -14.05 -2.37 -21.52
N SER A 429 -14.75 -1.90 -20.49
CA SER A 429 -14.41 -0.70 -19.73
C SER A 429 -14.06 -1.05 -18.29
N LEU A 430 -12.83 -0.73 -17.87
CA LEU A 430 -12.35 -0.94 -16.51
C LEU A 430 -12.43 0.36 -15.72
N TYR A 431 -13.15 0.32 -14.61
CA TYR A 431 -13.25 1.43 -13.66
C TYR A 431 -12.62 1.02 -12.33
N THR A 432 -12.04 2.00 -11.64
CA THR A 432 -11.52 1.83 -10.28
C THR A 432 -12.14 2.86 -9.35
N LEU A 433 -12.24 2.49 -8.09
CA LEU A 433 -12.76 3.32 -7.02
C LEU A 433 -11.86 3.12 -5.82
N GLU A 434 -11.36 4.21 -5.26
CA GLU A 434 -10.56 4.20 -4.04
C GLU A 434 -11.29 4.98 -2.96
N GLU A 435 -11.76 4.29 -1.92
CA GLU A 435 -12.46 4.90 -0.78
C GLU A 435 -12.00 4.25 0.52
N ASN A 436 -11.75 5.05 1.57
CA ASN A 436 -11.35 4.57 2.90
C ASN A 436 -10.18 3.56 2.89
N GLN A 437 -9.16 3.80 2.04
CA GLN A 437 -8.02 2.90 1.84
C GLN A 437 -8.38 1.51 1.30
N VAL A 438 -9.55 1.36 0.68
CA VAL A 438 -9.98 0.16 -0.04
C VAL A 438 -10.02 0.47 -1.53
N LEU A 439 -9.42 -0.41 -2.33
CA LEU A 439 -9.53 -0.39 -3.77
C LEU A 439 -10.67 -1.30 -4.22
N CYS A 440 -11.63 -0.76 -4.95
CA CYS A 440 -12.62 -1.52 -5.69
C CYS A 440 -12.40 -1.32 -7.19
N PHE A 441 -12.74 -2.32 -7.98
CA PHE A 441 -12.78 -2.18 -9.42
C PHE A 441 -14.09 -2.77 -9.97
N LYS A 442 -14.52 -2.24 -11.11
CA LYS A 442 -15.59 -2.84 -11.89
C LYS A 442 -15.21 -2.92 -13.36
N VAL A 443 -15.69 -3.95 -14.02
CA VAL A 443 -15.50 -4.16 -15.45
C VAL A 443 -16.87 -4.21 -16.12
N GLU A 444 -17.07 -3.35 -17.10
CA GLU A 444 -18.32 -3.23 -17.86
C GLU A 444 -18.12 -3.74 -19.29
N MET A 445 -19.09 -4.50 -19.79
CA MET A 445 -19.16 -4.96 -21.18
C MET A 445 -20.61 -5.05 -21.65
N TYR A 446 -20.79 -5.16 -22.96
CA TYR A 446 -22.08 -5.34 -23.61
C TYR A 446 -22.07 -6.61 -24.46
N VAL A 447 -23.11 -7.43 -24.30
CA VAL A 447 -23.26 -8.69 -25.04
C VAL A 447 -24.63 -8.73 -25.71
N ASN A 448 -24.67 -9.26 -26.94
CA ASN A 448 -25.90 -9.42 -27.71
C ASN A 448 -26.63 -10.73 -27.32
N MET A 449 -27.19 -10.78 -26.11
CA MET A 449 -27.96 -11.91 -25.59
C MET A 449 -29.00 -11.41 -24.57
N ALA A 450 -30.05 -12.21 -24.32
CA ALA A 450 -31.07 -11.88 -23.31
C ALA A 450 -30.49 -11.98 -21.88
N ALA A 451 -30.96 -11.11 -20.98
CA ALA A 451 -30.42 -11.00 -19.62
C ALA A 451 -30.62 -12.29 -18.81
N ASP A 452 -31.77 -12.95 -18.93
CA ASP A 452 -32.09 -14.19 -18.21
C ASP A 452 -31.18 -15.37 -18.61
N GLN A 453 -30.92 -15.53 -19.92
CA GLN A 453 -29.98 -16.55 -20.42
C GLN A 453 -28.56 -16.26 -19.93
N THR A 454 -28.16 -14.99 -19.92
CA THR A 454 -26.86 -14.54 -19.42
C THR A 454 -26.71 -14.85 -17.93
N PHE A 455 -27.77 -14.58 -17.15
CA PHE A 455 -27.81 -14.87 -15.72
C PHE A 455 -27.63 -16.37 -15.43
N HIS A 456 -28.34 -17.23 -16.14
CA HIS A 456 -28.22 -18.69 -15.95
C HIS A 456 -26.82 -19.21 -16.28
N LEU A 457 -26.18 -18.70 -17.33
CA LEU A 457 -24.83 -19.11 -17.73
C LEU A 457 -23.76 -18.63 -16.75
N LEU A 458 -23.86 -17.39 -16.25
CA LEU A 458 -22.89 -16.81 -15.31
C LEU A 458 -23.10 -17.29 -13.87
N ALA A 459 -24.31 -17.70 -13.50
CA ALA A 459 -24.62 -18.22 -12.16
C ALA A 459 -23.98 -19.60 -11.91
N ASP A 460 -23.72 -20.40 -12.95
CA ASP A 460 -23.01 -21.67 -12.82
C ASP A 460 -21.49 -21.45 -12.78
N LEU A 461 -20.97 -21.25 -11.57
CA LEU A 461 -19.53 -21.03 -11.36
C LEU A 461 -18.66 -22.22 -11.75
N ARG A 462 -19.21 -23.43 -11.94
CA ARG A 462 -18.42 -24.59 -12.41
C ARG A 462 -17.96 -24.38 -13.84
N ARG A 463 -18.78 -23.71 -14.65
CA ARG A 463 -18.49 -23.39 -16.05
C ARG A 463 -17.57 -22.20 -16.21
N ARG A 464 -17.29 -21.47 -15.12
CA ARG A 464 -16.39 -20.33 -15.13
C ARG A 464 -14.96 -20.71 -15.54
N GLN A 465 -14.52 -21.93 -15.22
CA GLN A 465 -13.23 -22.47 -15.66
C GLN A 465 -13.11 -22.61 -17.19
N GLU A 466 -14.22 -22.62 -17.94
CA GLU A 466 -14.22 -22.72 -19.40
C GLU A 466 -13.69 -21.42 -20.07
N TRP A 467 -13.81 -20.27 -19.39
CA TRP A 467 -13.48 -18.95 -19.96
C TRP A 467 -12.59 -18.07 -19.07
N ASP A 468 -12.61 -18.25 -17.74
CA ASP A 468 -11.81 -17.48 -16.79
C ASP A 468 -10.52 -18.25 -16.43
N ARG A 469 -9.38 -17.80 -16.95
CA ARG A 469 -8.06 -18.43 -16.71
C ARG A 469 -7.63 -18.42 -15.24
N HIS A 470 -8.26 -17.58 -14.42
CA HIS A 470 -7.97 -17.54 -12.98
C HIS A 470 -8.64 -18.70 -12.23
N TYR A 471 -9.65 -19.35 -12.81
CA TYR A 471 -10.37 -20.48 -12.21
C TYR A 471 -9.76 -21.79 -12.73
N GLU A 472 -8.82 -22.37 -11.98
CA GLU A 472 -8.21 -23.65 -12.35
C GLU A 472 -9.14 -24.83 -12.03
N LYS A 473 -9.78 -24.80 -10.86
CA LYS A 473 -10.78 -25.78 -10.43
C LYS A 473 -11.88 -25.11 -9.65
N CYS A 474 -13.13 -25.56 -9.87
CA CYS A 474 -14.30 -25.08 -9.14
C CYS A 474 -15.18 -26.26 -8.73
N GLU A 475 -15.25 -26.55 -7.43
CA GLU A 475 -16.00 -27.67 -6.85
C GLU A 475 -17.16 -27.15 -5.99
N VAL A 476 -18.32 -27.79 -6.08
CA VAL A 476 -19.46 -27.48 -5.20
C VAL A 476 -19.22 -28.17 -3.86
N VAL A 477 -19.21 -27.39 -2.78
CA VAL A 477 -19.01 -27.89 -1.41
C VAL A 477 -20.36 -28.13 -0.75
N ILE A 478 -21.22 -27.11 -0.72
CA ILE A 478 -22.55 -27.17 -0.12
C ILE A 478 -23.51 -26.45 -1.05
N GLN A 479 -24.59 -27.12 -1.46
CA GLN A 479 -25.75 -26.45 -2.03
C GLN A 479 -26.70 -26.11 -0.88
N ALA A 480 -26.76 -24.83 -0.51
CA ALA A 480 -27.48 -24.38 0.67
C ALA A 480 -28.99 -24.24 0.38
N ASP A 481 -29.33 -23.71 -0.80
CA ASP A 481 -30.67 -23.69 -1.36
C ASP A 481 -30.61 -23.61 -2.91
N GLU A 482 -31.72 -23.30 -3.58
CA GLU A 482 -31.76 -23.14 -5.04
C GLU A 482 -31.02 -21.87 -5.52
N GLU A 483 -30.80 -20.89 -4.66
CA GLU A 483 -30.21 -19.59 -5.01
C GLU A 483 -28.81 -19.36 -4.41
N ASP A 484 -28.42 -20.18 -3.44
CA ASP A 484 -27.23 -20.00 -2.61
C ASP A 484 -26.41 -21.30 -2.62
N THR A 485 -25.17 -21.21 -3.10
CA THR A 485 -24.26 -22.36 -3.20
C THR A 485 -22.85 -21.97 -2.79
N ILE A 486 -22.18 -22.84 -2.05
CA ILE A 486 -20.80 -22.66 -1.61
C ILE A 486 -19.88 -23.47 -2.51
N TYR A 487 -18.87 -22.79 -3.06
CA TYR A 487 -17.88 -23.35 -3.95
C TYR A 487 -16.49 -23.31 -3.33
N ARG A 488 -15.66 -24.30 -3.67
CA ARG A 488 -14.22 -24.25 -3.50
C ARG A 488 -13.60 -23.92 -4.85
N VAL A 489 -12.92 -22.77 -4.92
CA VAL A 489 -12.26 -22.28 -6.12
C VAL A 489 -10.75 -22.34 -5.90
N ALA A 490 -10.03 -23.02 -6.78
CA ALA A 490 -8.58 -23.00 -6.82
C ALA A 490 -8.10 -22.09 -7.95
N THR A 491 -7.11 -21.24 -7.66
CA THR A 491 -6.51 -20.31 -8.61
C THR A 491 -5.01 -20.55 -8.74
N PRO A 492 -4.44 -20.37 -9.95
CA PRO A 492 -3.03 -20.63 -10.20
C PRO A 492 -2.14 -19.60 -9.50
N SER A 493 -0.90 -19.98 -9.17
CA SER A 493 0.08 -19.03 -8.61
C SER A 493 0.46 -17.94 -9.61
N ILE A 494 0.56 -16.70 -9.12
CA ILE A 494 0.97 -15.54 -9.91
C ILE A 494 2.50 -15.48 -10.02
N THR A 495 3.22 -15.89 -8.97
CA THR A 495 4.68 -15.91 -8.95
C THR A 495 5.20 -17.25 -9.43
N LYS A 496 6.26 -17.23 -10.25
CA LYS A 496 6.95 -18.45 -10.70
C LYS A 496 7.47 -19.23 -9.49
N GLY A 497 6.91 -20.41 -9.23
CA GLY A 497 7.27 -21.26 -8.10
C GLY A 497 6.53 -20.96 -6.78
N GLY A 498 5.54 -20.07 -6.79
CA GLY A 498 4.64 -19.85 -5.63
C GLY A 498 3.56 -20.93 -5.49
N LYS A 499 2.95 -21.02 -4.30
CA LYS A 499 1.76 -21.87 -4.06
C LYS A 499 0.54 -21.21 -4.69
N GLY A 500 -0.37 -22.01 -5.27
CA GLY A 500 -1.67 -21.52 -5.72
C GLY A 500 -2.52 -21.00 -4.56
N GLN A 501 -3.63 -20.34 -4.84
CA GLN A 501 -4.58 -19.93 -3.81
C GLN A 501 -5.85 -20.76 -3.88
N ASP A 502 -6.47 -20.98 -2.73
CA ASP A 502 -7.81 -21.55 -2.65
C ASP A 502 -8.76 -20.56 -1.98
N PHE A 503 -10.03 -20.58 -2.41
CA PHE A 503 -11.09 -19.72 -1.90
C PHE A 503 -12.32 -20.58 -1.62
N ILE A 504 -12.98 -20.32 -0.49
CA ILE A 504 -14.29 -20.89 -0.16
C ILE A 504 -15.31 -19.77 -0.31
N MET A 505 -16.14 -19.84 -1.35
CA MET A 505 -16.98 -18.73 -1.80
C MET A 505 -18.46 -19.09 -1.70
N LEU A 506 -19.22 -18.29 -0.95
CA LEU A 506 -20.69 -18.28 -1.01
C LEU A 506 -21.12 -17.47 -2.23
N ALA A 507 -21.83 -18.12 -3.15
CA ALA A 507 -22.46 -17.50 -4.30
C ALA A 507 -23.97 -17.39 -4.08
N SER A 508 -24.49 -16.17 -4.09
CA SER A 508 -25.90 -15.84 -3.90
C SER A 508 -26.46 -15.20 -5.15
N ARG A 509 -27.37 -15.90 -5.83
CA ARG A 509 -28.01 -15.42 -7.06
C ARG A 509 -29.42 -14.91 -6.80
N ARG A 510 -29.80 -13.77 -7.36
CA ARG A 510 -31.14 -13.18 -7.21
C ARG A 510 -31.63 -12.63 -8.56
N GLN A 511 -32.88 -12.94 -8.88
CA GLN A 511 -33.60 -12.35 -10.00
C GLN A 511 -34.06 -10.93 -9.65
N PRO A 512 -34.31 -10.06 -10.64
CA PRO A 512 -34.79 -8.71 -10.41
C PRO A 512 -36.19 -8.70 -9.79
N CYS A 513 -36.42 -7.78 -8.84
CA CYS A 513 -37.75 -7.61 -8.23
C CYS A 513 -38.66 -6.78 -9.15
N ASP A 514 -38.09 -5.75 -9.78
CA ASP A 514 -38.76 -4.89 -10.76
C ASP A 514 -38.03 -4.91 -12.12
N ALA A 515 -38.71 -4.52 -13.20
CA ALA A 515 -38.12 -4.45 -14.56
C ALA A 515 -36.94 -3.47 -14.69
N ARG A 516 -36.68 -2.64 -13.67
CA ARG A 516 -35.53 -1.72 -13.60
C ARG A 516 -34.38 -2.27 -12.76
N ASP A 517 -34.56 -3.40 -12.09
CA ASP A 517 -33.52 -4.00 -11.27
C ASP A 517 -32.63 -4.92 -12.10
N PRO A 518 -31.35 -5.07 -11.71
CA PRO A 518 -30.46 -6.02 -12.34
C PRO A 518 -30.66 -7.44 -11.79
N TYR A 519 -30.28 -8.45 -12.58
CA TYR A 519 -29.98 -9.76 -12.04
C TYR A 519 -28.65 -9.69 -11.28
N LEU A 520 -28.57 -10.36 -10.13
CA LEU A 520 -27.44 -10.25 -9.22
C LEU A 520 -26.83 -11.62 -8.95
N ILE A 521 -25.50 -11.71 -9.02
CA ILE A 521 -24.73 -12.87 -8.59
C ILE A 521 -23.66 -12.36 -7.63
N ALA A 522 -23.93 -12.43 -6.33
CA ALA A 522 -23.02 -11.94 -5.29
C ALA A 522 -22.11 -13.06 -4.78
N LEU A 523 -20.84 -12.75 -4.59
CA LEU A 523 -19.78 -13.67 -4.21
C LEU A 523 -19.05 -13.11 -2.98
N ARG A 524 -18.93 -13.93 -1.93
CA ARG A 524 -18.09 -13.60 -0.76
C ARG A 524 -17.41 -14.82 -0.17
N SER A 525 -16.29 -14.62 0.50
CA SER A 525 -15.61 -15.71 1.20
C SER A 525 -16.27 -16.07 2.53
N VAL A 526 -16.38 -17.37 2.77
CA VAL A 526 -16.89 -17.94 4.02
C VAL A 526 -15.91 -18.97 4.58
N THR A 527 -15.85 -19.10 5.90
CA THR A 527 -15.03 -20.13 6.56
C THR A 527 -15.88 -21.34 6.93
N LEU A 528 -15.39 -22.52 6.56
CA LEU A 528 -16.00 -23.80 6.87
C LEU A 528 -15.01 -24.63 7.70
N PRO A 529 -15.42 -25.18 8.86
CA PRO A 529 -14.58 -26.08 9.64
C PRO A 529 -14.15 -27.34 8.87
N THR A 530 -14.96 -27.77 7.90
CA THR A 530 -14.70 -28.94 7.06
C THR A 530 -13.62 -28.71 6.01
N HIS A 531 -13.27 -27.45 5.71
CA HIS A 531 -12.30 -27.09 4.67
C HIS A 531 -11.26 -26.09 5.20
N PRO A 532 -10.41 -26.51 6.17
CA PRO A 532 -9.34 -25.68 6.68
C PRO A 532 -8.27 -25.41 5.60
N PRO A 533 -7.40 -24.40 5.80
CA PRO A 533 -6.27 -24.16 4.90
C PRO A 533 -5.38 -25.40 4.81
N THR A 534 -5.03 -25.81 3.59
CA THR A 534 -4.15 -26.96 3.32
C THR A 534 -2.75 -26.50 2.93
N ASP A 535 -1.71 -27.28 3.19
CA ASP A 535 -0.33 -26.88 2.87
C ASP A 535 -0.07 -26.62 1.39
N ASP A 536 -0.85 -27.20 0.48
CA ASP A 536 -0.69 -27.04 -0.97
C ASP A 536 -1.15 -25.66 -1.49
N TYR A 537 -2.05 -24.98 -0.76
CA TYR A 537 -2.69 -23.74 -1.19
C TYR A 537 -2.63 -22.67 -0.11
N THR A 538 -2.47 -21.41 -0.51
CA THR A 538 -2.63 -20.28 0.40
C THR A 538 -4.08 -19.84 0.39
N ARG A 539 -4.77 -19.88 1.54
CA ARG A 539 -6.17 -19.45 1.64
C ARG A 539 -6.30 -17.96 1.32
N GLY A 540 -6.98 -17.66 0.21
CA GLY A 540 -7.38 -16.32 -0.16
C GLY A 540 -8.76 -15.98 0.41
N GLU A 541 -9.03 -14.68 0.58
CA GLU A 541 -10.34 -14.18 1.03
C GLU A 541 -10.81 -13.07 0.10
N VAL A 542 -12.11 -13.01 -0.17
CA VAL A 542 -12.80 -12.01 -0.98
C VAL A 542 -13.95 -11.45 -0.15
N LEU A 543 -13.93 -10.14 0.11
CA LEU A 543 -14.94 -9.52 0.95
C LEU A 543 -16.28 -9.39 0.21
N CYS A 544 -16.23 -8.88 -1.03
CA CYS A 544 -17.38 -8.71 -1.89
C CYS A 544 -16.93 -8.68 -3.36
N ALA A 545 -17.53 -9.54 -4.17
CA ALA A 545 -17.41 -9.56 -5.61
C ALA A 545 -18.72 -10.01 -6.24
N GLY A 546 -18.90 -9.88 -7.54
CA GLY A 546 -20.09 -10.39 -8.20
C GLY A 546 -20.42 -9.75 -9.53
N PHE A 547 -21.51 -10.22 -10.14
CA PHE A 547 -22.03 -9.70 -11.39
C PHE A 547 -23.36 -8.98 -11.16
N CYS A 548 -23.51 -7.83 -11.80
CA CYS A 548 -24.79 -7.18 -12.05
C CYS A 548 -25.07 -7.24 -13.54
N ILE A 549 -26.24 -7.74 -13.90
CA ILE A 549 -26.65 -7.96 -15.29
C ILE A 549 -27.90 -7.12 -15.53
N TRP A 550 -27.79 -6.15 -16.44
CA TRP A 550 -28.85 -5.20 -16.77
C TRP A 550 -29.39 -5.48 -18.16
N GLU A 551 -30.71 -5.49 -18.29
CA GLU A 551 -31.38 -5.57 -19.58
C GLU A 551 -31.49 -4.15 -20.18
N GLU A 552 -30.71 -3.88 -21.24
CA GLU A 552 -30.77 -2.60 -21.98
C GLU A 552 -31.82 -2.67 -23.10
N SER A 553 -31.92 -3.84 -23.75
CA SER A 553 -32.96 -4.17 -24.71
C SER A 553 -33.18 -5.68 -24.74
N SER A 554 -34.24 -6.15 -25.40
CA SER A 554 -34.60 -7.58 -25.48
C SER A 554 -33.50 -8.48 -26.05
N ALA A 555 -32.47 -7.91 -26.69
CA ALA A 555 -31.34 -8.64 -27.25
C ALA A 555 -29.97 -8.14 -26.76
N VAL A 556 -29.91 -7.07 -25.96
CA VAL A 556 -28.63 -6.50 -25.49
C VAL A 556 -28.62 -6.43 -23.98
N THR A 557 -27.61 -7.06 -23.40
CA THR A 557 -27.40 -7.11 -21.95
C THR A 557 -26.11 -6.41 -21.59
N LYS A 558 -26.17 -5.53 -20.60
CA LYS A 558 -25.00 -4.93 -19.98
C LYS A 558 -24.56 -5.79 -18.80
N ILE A 559 -23.32 -6.25 -18.83
CA ILE A 559 -22.74 -7.07 -17.76
C ILE A 559 -21.71 -6.21 -17.04
N THR A 560 -21.84 -6.12 -15.71
CA THR A 560 -20.85 -5.45 -14.88
C THR A 560 -20.36 -6.39 -13.79
N TYR A 561 -19.06 -6.68 -13.79
CA TYR A 561 -18.41 -7.40 -12.70
C TYR A 561 -17.84 -6.41 -11.70
N TYR A 562 -18.11 -6.61 -10.42
CA TYR A 562 -17.58 -5.82 -9.32
C TYR A 562 -16.68 -6.68 -8.45
N ASN A 563 -15.62 -6.09 -7.91
CA ASN A 563 -14.78 -6.76 -6.92
C ASN A 563 -14.07 -5.74 -6.04
N GLN A 564 -14.10 -5.99 -4.73
CA GLN A 564 -13.30 -5.30 -3.76
C GLN A 564 -11.94 -5.99 -3.60
N ALA A 565 -10.87 -5.25 -3.89
CA ALA A 565 -9.51 -5.76 -3.83
C ALA A 565 -9.17 -6.20 -2.40
N THR A 566 -8.89 -7.49 -2.26
CA THR A 566 -8.34 -8.09 -1.04
C THR A 566 -6.89 -8.51 -1.28
N PRO A 567 -6.08 -8.75 -0.23
CA PRO A 567 -4.68 -9.17 -0.40
C PRO A 567 -4.49 -10.43 -1.25
N GLY A 568 -5.46 -11.35 -1.25
CA GLY A 568 -5.42 -12.54 -2.10
C GLY A 568 -5.61 -12.20 -3.58
N VAL A 569 -6.54 -11.30 -3.88
CA VAL A 569 -6.92 -10.93 -5.25
C VAL A 569 -6.01 -9.83 -5.84
N LEU A 570 -5.45 -8.97 -5.00
CA LEU A 570 -4.68 -7.79 -5.38
C LEU A 570 -3.57 -8.08 -6.41
N PRO A 571 -2.74 -9.12 -6.27
CA PRO A 571 -1.64 -9.31 -7.21
C PRO A 571 -2.10 -9.80 -8.59
N TYR A 572 -3.33 -10.33 -8.72
CA TYR A 572 -3.95 -10.66 -10.01
C TYR A 572 -4.48 -9.39 -10.71
N ILE A 573 -4.98 -8.42 -9.94
CA ILE A 573 -5.64 -7.23 -10.50
C ILE A 573 -4.71 -6.04 -10.71
N SER A 574 -3.66 -5.90 -9.90
CA SER A 574 -2.86 -4.68 -9.86
C SER A 574 -2.06 -4.50 -11.15
N THR A 575 -1.67 -5.59 -11.82
CA THR A 575 -1.08 -5.55 -13.16
C THR A 575 -2.01 -4.92 -14.18
N ASP A 576 -3.27 -5.35 -14.22
CA ASP A 576 -4.25 -4.87 -15.19
C ASP A 576 -4.69 -3.43 -14.89
N ILE A 577 -4.89 -3.08 -13.60
CA ILE A 577 -5.26 -1.73 -13.16
C ILE A 577 -4.18 -0.71 -13.56
N VAL A 578 -2.91 -1.10 -13.48
CA VAL A 578 -1.81 -0.24 -13.88
C VAL A 578 -1.61 -0.25 -15.39
N GLY A 579 -2.18 -1.22 -16.12
CA GLY A 579 -2.04 -1.36 -17.56
C GLY A 579 -0.77 -2.12 -17.99
N LEU A 580 -0.16 -2.87 -17.07
CA LEU A 580 0.95 -3.80 -17.35
C LEU A 580 0.49 -5.09 -18.01
N SER A 581 -0.77 -5.48 -17.82
CA SER A 581 -1.36 -6.65 -18.44
C SER A 581 -2.70 -6.30 -19.09
N SER A 582 -3.20 -7.23 -19.89
CA SER A 582 -4.55 -7.22 -20.43
C SER A 582 -5.29 -8.51 -20.06
N GLY A 583 -4.97 -9.08 -18.90
CA GLY A 583 -5.53 -10.33 -18.38
C GLY A 583 -7.05 -10.24 -18.29
N PHE A 584 -7.57 -9.21 -17.63
CA PHE A 584 -9.00 -8.94 -17.58
C PHE A 584 -9.63 -8.79 -18.95
N TYR A 585 -9.04 -7.99 -19.84
CA TYR A 585 -9.58 -7.80 -21.19
C TYR A 585 -9.67 -9.13 -21.95
N SER A 586 -8.66 -9.98 -21.84
CA SER A 586 -8.69 -11.30 -22.48
C SER A 586 -9.72 -12.24 -21.84
N SER A 587 -9.86 -12.21 -20.52
CA SER A 587 -10.81 -13.07 -19.78
C SER A 587 -12.26 -12.66 -20.06
N PHE A 588 -12.52 -11.35 -20.11
CA PHE A 588 -13.84 -10.81 -20.42
C PHE A 588 -14.17 -10.91 -21.91
N SER A 589 -13.18 -10.83 -22.82
CA SER A 589 -13.37 -11.21 -24.22
C SER A 589 -13.77 -12.69 -24.34
N ALA A 590 -13.05 -13.58 -23.65
CA ALA A 590 -13.39 -15.01 -23.61
C ALA A 590 -14.77 -15.26 -22.98
N CYS A 591 -15.17 -14.47 -21.98
CA CYS A 591 -16.53 -14.50 -21.43
C CYS A 591 -17.57 -14.13 -22.50
N SER A 592 -17.33 -13.09 -23.29
CA SER A 592 -18.22 -12.70 -24.39
C SER A 592 -18.33 -13.83 -25.42
N ASP A 593 -17.20 -14.42 -25.82
CA ASP A 593 -17.15 -15.54 -26.77
C ASP A 593 -17.88 -16.76 -26.22
N PHE A 594 -17.74 -17.06 -24.92
CA PHE A 594 -18.44 -18.14 -24.23
C PHE A 594 -19.96 -17.92 -24.22
N LEU A 595 -20.42 -16.70 -23.94
CA LEU A 595 -21.85 -16.37 -23.94
C LEU A 595 -22.43 -16.48 -25.36
N GLU A 596 -21.73 -15.97 -26.38
CA GLU A 596 -22.16 -16.08 -27.77
C GLU A 596 -22.20 -17.53 -28.27
N ALA A 597 -21.22 -18.36 -27.89
CA ALA A 597 -21.19 -19.78 -28.23
C ALA A 597 -22.36 -20.58 -27.61
N ASN A 598 -22.88 -20.13 -26.47
CA ASN A 598 -23.99 -20.80 -25.77
C ASN A 598 -25.36 -20.18 -26.05
N LYS A 599 -25.44 -19.15 -26.92
CA LYS A 599 -26.69 -18.45 -27.27
C LYS A 599 -27.79 -19.35 -27.86
N THR A 600 -27.40 -20.46 -28.50
CA THR A 600 -28.33 -21.39 -29.19
C THR A 600 -28.65 -22.65 -28.39
N ARG A 601 -27.99 -22.89 -27.26
CA ARG A 601 -28.30 -24.01 -26.37
C ARG A 601 -29.47 -23.62 -25.47
N THR A 602 -30.68 -23.75 -25.99
CA THR A 602 -31.89 -23.80 -25.16
C THR A 602 -31.72 -24.90 -24.11
N VAL A 603 -31.92 -24.53 -22.84
CA VAL A 603 -32.04 -25.48 -21.73
C VAL A 603 -33.17 -26.45 -22.09
N ALA A 604 -32.83 -27.70 -22.38
CA ALA A 604 -33.82 -28.75 -22.49
C ALA A 604 -34.48 -28.92 -21.10
N PRO A 605 -35.82 -28.95 -21.00
CA PRO A 605 -36.48 -29.15 -19.72
C PRO A 605 -36.09 -30.54 -19.15
N PRO A 606 -36.04 -30.69 -17.82
CA PRO A 606 -35.77 -31.99 -17.21
C PRO A 606 -36.82 -33.02 -17.68
N PRO A 607 -36.42 -34.29 -17.90
CA PRO A 607 -37.35 -35.31 -18.34
C PRO A 607 -38.48 -35.48 -17.31
N PRO A 608 -39.74 -35.70 -17.76
CA PRO A 608 -40.86 -35.86 -16.85
C PRO A 608 -40.66 -37.07 -15.93
N PRO A 609 -41.12 -37.00 -14.67
CA PRO A 609 -41.02 -38.13 -13.74
C PRO A 609 -41.78 -39.34 -14.29
N PRO A 610 -41.29 -40.57 -14.04
CA PRO A 610 -41.95 -41.79 -14.50
C PRO A 610 -43.37 -41.89 -13.92
N PRO A 611 -44.34 -42.41 -14.69
CA PRO A 611 -45.72 -42.49 -14.24
C PRO A 611 -45.84 -43.34 -12.98
N PRO A 612 -46.74 -42.99 -12.05
CA PRO A 612 -46.96 -43.78 -10.85
C PRO A 612 -47.43 -45.18 -11.26
N ALA A 613 -46.81 -46.20 -10.65
CA ALA A 613 -47.28 -47.57 -10.79
C ALA A 613 -48.75 -47.62 -10.37
N ALA A 614 -49.61 -47.99 -11.32
CA ALA A 614 -51.03 -48.23 -11.08
C ALA A 614 -51.20 -49.45 -10.14
N PRO A 615 -52.30 -49.51 -9.37
CA PRO A 615 -52.36 -50.08 -8.02
C PRO A 615 -52.12 -51.58 -7.89
#